data_AF-A0A7X8MY34-F1
#
_entry.id   AF-A0A7X8MY34-F1
#
_cell.length_a   1.000
_cell.length_b   1.000
_cell.length_c   1.000
_cell.angle_alpha   90.00
_cell.angle_beta   90.00
_cell.angle_gamma   90.00
#
_symmetry.space_group_name_H-M   'P 1'
#
loop_
_entity.id
_entity.type
_entity.pdbx_description
1 polymer ?
#
loop_
_entity_poly.entity_id
_entity_poly.type
_entity_poly.pdbx_seq_one_letter_code
_entity_poly.pdbx_strand_id
1 'polypeptide(L)' 'TDLVRAAYVQHPEDDDFIQPGILYREVLDEAAKQRLAENIAGAMEGVSESVEERCYWYWSSVDEDLGQRVKTAFAAKK' A
#
# COMPACT_ATOMS: atom_id res chain seq x y z
N THR A 1 -34.40 -8.99 12.46
CA THR A 1 -32.93 -9.02 12.55
C THR A 1 -32.49 -7.63 12.91
N ASP A 2 -31.78 -7.46 14.02
CA ASP A 2 -31.32 -6.13 14.44
C ASP A 2 -30.14 -5.70 13.56
N LEU A 3 -30.21 -4.52 12.96
CA LEU A 3 -29.14 -3.97 12.12
C LEU A 3 -28.31 -3.04 12.99
N VAL A 4 -27.16 -3.55 13.45
CA VAL A 4 -26.23 -2.79 14.30
C VAL A 4 -25.04 -2.27 13.49
N ARG A 5 -24.51 -1.11 13.89
CA ARG A 5 -23.23 -0.60 13.40
C ARG A 5 -22.16 -0.90 14.44
N ALA A 6 -21.35 -1.92 14.16
CA ALA A 6 -20.22 -2.32 15.00
C ALA A 6 -19.05 -2.76 14.11
N ALA A 7 -17.83 -2.67 14.63
CA ALA A 7 -16.68 -3.33 14.01
C ALA A 7 -16.88 -4.85 14.02
N TYR A 8 -16.13 -5.56 13.17
CA TYR A 8 -16.02 -7.01 13.25
C TYR A 8 -15.42 -7.43 14.60
N VAL A 9 -15.66 -8.69 14.97
CA VAL A 9 -14.94 -9.29 16.10
C VAL A 9 -13.47 -9.37 15.71
N GLN A 10 -12.62 -8.67 16.46
CA GLN A 10 -11.19 -8.59 16.18
C GLN A 10 -10.49 -9.90 16.56
N HIS A 11 -9.89 -10.56 15.58
CA HIS A 11 -9.01 -11.71 15.75
C HIS A 11 -7.54 -11.26 15.94
N PRO A 12 -6.64 -12.15 16.39
CA PRO A 12 -5.27 -11.77 16.77
C PRO A 12 -4.43 -11.12 15.66
N GLU A 13 -4.70 -11.47 14.39
CA GLU A 13 -3.97 -10.99 13.21
C GLU A 13 -4.80 -9.97 12.41
N ASP A 14 -5.97 -9.55 12.90
CA ASP A 14 -6.81 -8.61 12.17
C ASP A 14 -6.18 -7.21 12.21
N ASP A 15 -5.67 -6.80 11.06
CA ASP A 15 -5.36 -5.42 10.72
C ASP A 15 -5.62 -5.18 9.22
N ASP A 16 -5.40 -3.95 8.74
CA ASP A 16 -5.67 -3.55 7.36
C ASP A 16 -4.51 -3.86 6.38
N PHE A 17 -3.34 -4.29 6.86
CA PHE A 17 -2.07 -4.25 6.10
C PHE A 17 -1.25 -5.55 6.13
N ILE A 18 -1.53 -6.48 7.03
CA ILE A 18 -0.75 -7.70 7.24
C ILE A 18 -0.80 -8.59 6.01
N GLN A 19 -1.99 -8.80 5.44
CA GLN A 19 -2.16 -9.65 4.27
C GLN A 19 -1.49 -9.10 3.01
N PRO A 20 -1.67 -7.81 2.61
CA PRO A 20 -0.91 -7.27 1.49
C PRO A 20 0.60 -7.19 1.77
N GLY A 21 1.02 -7.03 3.04
CA GLY A 21 2.42 -7.13 3.44
C GLY A 21 3.00 -8.54 3.24
N ILE A 22 2.23 -9.58 3.60
CA ILE A 22 2.59 -11.00 3.34
C ILE A 22 2.69 -11.25 1.84
N LEU A 23 1.70 -10.79 1.05
CA LEU A 23 1.76 -10.88 -0.41
C LEU A 23 3.07 -10.28 -0.93
N TYR A 24 3.43 -9.07 -0.49
CA TYR A 24 4.65 -8.41 -0.92
C TYR A 24 5.91 -9.19 -0.52
N ARG A 25 6.06 -9.54 0.76
CA ARG A 25 7.30 -10.11 1.29
C ARG A 25 7.52 -11.57 0.94
N GLU A 26 6.45 -12.37 0.96
CA GLU A 26 6.54 -13.83 0.98
C GLU A 26 6.08 -14.48 -0.33
N VAL A 27 5.37 -13.75 -1.19
CA VAL A 27 4.79 -14.31 -2.43
C VAL A 27 5.39 -13.67 -3.68
N LEU A 28 5.56 -12.34 -3.71
CA LEU A 28 6.08 -11.67 -4.90
C LEU A 28 7.58 -11.88 -5.07
N ASP A 29 7.99 -12.20 -6.31
CA ASP A 29 9.39 -12.11 -6.70
C ASP A 29 9.85 -10.65 -6.87
N GLU A 30 11.16 -10.42 -6.90
CA GLU A 30 11.70 -9.05 -7.00
C GLU A 30 11.26 -8.31 -8.27
N ALA A 31 11.05 -9.02 -9.38
CA ALA A 31 10.60 -8.39 -10.62
C ALA A 31 9.12 -7.94 -10.50
N ALA A 32 8.29 -8.72 -9.81
CA ALA A 32 6.91 -8.39 -9.53
C ALA A 32 6.81 -7.23 -8.52
N LYS A 33 7.65 -7.21 -7.48
CA LYS A 33 7.74 -6.07 -6.55
C LYS A 33 8.10 -4.78 -7.27
N GLN A 34 9.07 -4.82 -8.17
CA GLN A 34 9.46 -3.66 -8.97
C GLN A 34 8.30 -3.16 -9.85
N ARG A 35 7.65 -4.06 -10.61
CA ARG A 35 6.50 -3.70 -11.44
C ARG A 35 5.33 -3.16 -10.61
N LEU A 36 5.10 -3.71 -9.42
CA LEU A 36 4.06 -3.22 -8.51
C LEU A 36 4.30 -1.76 -8.13
N ALA A 37 5.52 -1.42 -7.69
CA ALA A 37 5.87 -0.04 -7.33
C ALA A 37 5.75 0.93 -8.52
N GLU A 38 6.20 0.52 -9.70
CA GLU A 38 6.09 1.33 -10.94
C GLU A 38 4.64 1.58 -11.35
N ASN A 39 3.79 0.55 -11.27
CA ASN A 39 2.38 0.66 -11.61
C ASN A 39 1.64 1.59 -10.63
N ILE A 40 1.92 1.47 -9.33
CA ILE A 40 1.37 2.36 -8.30
C ILE A 40 1.79 3.81 -8.59
N ALA A 41 3.08 4.05 -8.81
CA ALA A 41 3.58 5.39 -9.11
C ALA A 41 2.95 5.97 -10.39
N GLY A 42 2.77 5.16 -11.44
CA GLY A 42 2.06 5.58 -12.64
C GLY A 42 0.59 5.95 -12.37
N ALA A 43 -0.10 5.18 -11.51
CA ALA A 43 -1.48 5.46 -11.12
C ALA A 43 -1.61 6.71 -10.23
N MET A 44 -0.53 7.16 -9.59
CA MET A 44 -0.48 8.39 -8.80
C MET A 44 -0.32 9.65 -9.66
N GLU A 45 -0.09 9.55 -10.97
CA GLU A 45 0.08 10.74 -11.83
C GLU A 45 -1.17 11.65 -11.76
N GLY A 46 -0.94 12.93 -11.42
CA GLY A 46 -2.00 13.94 -11.30
C GLY A 46 -2.65 14.09 -9.91
N VAL A 47 -2.21 13.33 -8.89
CA VAL A 47 -2.66 13.56 -7.51
C VAL A 47 -2.15 14.90 -6.95
N SER A 48 -2.89 15.49 -6.01
CA SER A 48 -2.41 16.66 -5.27
C SER A 48 -1.31 16.27 -4.27
N GLU A 49 -0.48 17.23 -3.86
CA GLU A 49 0.59 17.03 -2.88
C GLU A 49 0.08 16.43 -1.55
N SER A 50 -1.08 16.87 -1.08
CA SER A 50 -1.71 16.30 0.12
C SER A 50 -2.15 14.83 -0.04
N VAL A 51 -2.45 14.39 -1.26
CA VAL A 51 -2.80 12.99 -1.56
C VAL A 51 -1.52 12.17 -1.77
N GLU A 52 -0.49 12.76 -2.38
CA GLU A 52 0.83 12.17 -2.53
C GLU A 52 1.39 11.70 -1.17
N GLU A 53 1.38 12.56 -0.14
CA GLU A 53 1.83 12.21 1.21
C GLU A 53 1.03 11.06 1.84
N ARG A 54 -0.30 11.05 1.62
CA ARG A 54 -1.17 9.97 2.12
C ARG A 54 -0.91 8.66 1.42
N CYS A 55 -0.60 8.68 0.13
CA CYS A 55 -0.19 7.48 -0.62
C CYS A 55 1.12 6.91 -0.07
N TYR A 56 2.10 7.76 0.24
CA TYR A 56 3.36 7.29 0.84
C TYR A 56 3.15 6.64 2.20
N TRP A 57 2.33 7.25 3.06
CA TRP A 57 1.96 6.63 4.34
C TRP A 57 1.28 5.29 4.13
N TYR A 58 0.26 5.23 3.27
CA TYR A 58 -0.54 4.02 3.02
C TYR A 58 0.32 2.85 2.53
N TRP A 59 1.16 3.07 1.52
CA TRP A 59 2.00 2.00 0.98
C TRP A 59 3.13 1.60 1.93
N SER A 60 3.61 2.52 2.77
CA SER A 60 4.57 2.18 3.84
C SER A 60 3.94 1.36 4.96
N SER A 61 2.62 1.50 5.20
CA SER A 61 1.88 0.65 6.14
C SER A 61 1.75 -0.80 5.64
N VAL A 62 1.69 -1.01 4.31
CA VAL A 62 1.74 -2.35 3.70
C VAL A 62 3.13 -2.96 3.86
N ASP A 63 4.18 -2.22 3.46
CA ASP A 63 5.58 -2.59 3.62
C ASP A 63 6.49 -1.36 3.43
N GLU A 64 7.51 -1.19 4.28
CA GLU A 64 8.40 -0.03 4.21
C GLU A 64 9.21 0.04 2.91
N ASP A 65 9.67 -1.11 2.38
CA ASP A 65 10.41 -1.15 1.10
C ASP A 65 9.48 -0.81 -0.07
N LEU A 66 8.24 -1.32 -0.06
CA LEU A 66 7.23 -0.95 -1.06
C LEU A 66 6.98 0.56 -1.05
N GLY A 67 6.71 1.14 0.12
CA GLY A 67 6.47 2.58 0.27
C GLY A 67 7.63 3.43 -0.26
N GLN A 68 8.87 3.04 0.05
CA GLN A 68 10.07 3.73 -0.42
C GLN A 68 10.23 3.61 -1.94
N ARG A 69 9.99 2.42 -2.53
CA ARG A 69 10.08 2.22 -3.98
C ARG A 69 9.02 3.02 -4.73
N VAL A 70 7.78 3.07 -4.22
CA VAL A 70 6.70 3.90 -4.78
C VAL A 70 7.09 5.37 -4.77
N LYS A 71 7.61 5.88 -3.64
CA LYS A 71 8.06 7.26 -3.52
C LYS A 71 9.19 7.60 -4.50
N THR A 72 10.19 6.74 -4.62
CA THR A 72 11.29 6.93 -5.57
C THR A 72 10.80 6.90 -7.02
N ALA A 73 9.94 5.93 -7.37
CA ALA A 73 9.39 5.81 -8.72
C ALA A 73 8.50 7.01 -9.09
N PHE A 74 7.70 7.51 -8.16
CA PHE A 74 6.85 8.68 -8.38
C PHE A 74 7.67 9.97 -8.52
N ALA A 75 8.67 10.17 -7.67
CA ALA A 75 9.56 11.34 -7.75
C ALA A 75 10.32 11.42 -9.08
N ALA A 76 10.65 10.28 -9.71
CA ALA A 76 11.28 10.24 -11.03
C ALA A 76 10.34 10.59 -12.20
N LYS A 77 9.02 10.61 -11.97
CA LYS A 77 7.98 10.92 -12.97
C LYS A 77 7.47 12.35 -12.88
N LYS A 78 7.70 13.02 -11.75
CA LYS A 78 7.32 14.41 -11.49
C LYS A 78 8.23 15.38 -12.24
#